data_AF-A0A947BSR8-F1
#
_entry.id   AF-A0A947BSR8-F1
#
_cell.length_a   1.000
_cell.length_b   1.000
_cell.length_c   1.000
_cell.angle_alpha   90.00
_cell.angle_beta   90.00
_cell.angle_gamma   90.00
#
_symmetry.space_group_name_H-M   'P 1'
#
loop_
_entity.id
_entity.type
_entity.pdbx_description
1 polymer ?
#
loop_
_entity_poly.entity_id
_entity_poly.type
_entity_poly.pdbx_seq_one_letter_code
_entity_poly.pdbx_strand_id
1 'polypeptide(L)'
;MTETLHRINRPLNPELAENTSIKLIGLGGVGSIIARYLSIFLASFSLNLRLVLIDGDSFEPGNASRMLFSGYGNKAAVLRAELLPQFSDSHLALIAVQEFVTISNVARLIHNGDIVFLAVDNHATRKLVSDFCRTTLEDINLISGGNDGIGLDAYHRETRGTYGNCQIYMRRAGQDISPSLTRYH
;
A
#
# COMPACT_ATOMS: atom_id res chain seq x y z
N MET A 1 33.91 12.27 -1.50
CA MET A 1 33.36 11.56 -0.31
C MET A 1 32.63 12.47 0.68
N THR A 2 32.80 13.79 0.63
CA THR A 2 32.23 14.74 1.59
C THR A 2 30.79 15.18 1.29
N GLU A 3 30.34 15.19 0.03
CA GLU A 3 28.95 15.55 -0.31
C GLU A 3 27.92 14.48 0.08
N THR A 4 28.27 13.19 -0.02
CA THR A 4 27.35 12.07 0.27
C THR A 4 27.03 11.97 1.75
N LEU A 5 27.99 12.27 2.64
CA LEU A 5 27.80 12.28 4.09
C LEU A 5 26.89 13.43 4.55
N HIS A 6 26.84 14.54 3.81
CA HIS A 6 26.02 15.71 4.18
C HIS A 6 24.52 15.51 3.94
N ARG A 7 24.12 14.51 3.14
CA ARG A 7 22.71 14.13 2.94
C ARG A 7 22.13 13.26 4.06
N ILE A 8 22.97 12.57 4.83
CA ILE A 8 22.51 11.54 5.78
C ILE A 8 21.86 12.14 7.04
N ASN A 9 22.20 13.39 7.38
CA ASN A 9 21.70 14.08 8.58
C ASN A 9 20.64 15.16 8.30
N ARG A 10 20.06 15.19 7.09
CA ARG A 10 18.91 16.07 6.83
C ARG A 10 17.62 15.34 7.19
N PRO A 11 16.67 16.00 7.88
CA PRO A 11 15.31 15.48 7.99
C PRO A 11 14.79 15.15 6.59
N LEU A 12 14.17 13.97 6.46
CA LEU A 12 13.41 13.66 5.25
C LEU A 12 12.19 14.58 5.22
N ASN A 13 12.13 15.44 4.21
CA ASN A 13 10.96 16.27 3.94
C ASN A 13 10.16 15.60 2.82
N PRO A 14 9.11 14.84 3.14
CA PRO A 14 8.26 14.25 2.13
C PRO A 14 7.55 15.36 1.33
N GLU A 15 7.70 15.32 0.01
CA GLU A 15 7.05 16.24 -0.90
C GLU A 15 5.90 15.53 -1.63
N LEU A 16 4.67 15.95 -1.33
CA LEU A 16 3.46 15.50 -2.01
C LEU A 16 2.81 16.71 -2.67
N ALA A 17 2.24 16.52 -3.87
CA ALA A 17 1.49 17.55 -4.54
C ALA A 17 0.04 17.62 -4.02
N GLU A 18 -0.58 18.78 -4.18
CA GLU A 18 -2.01 18.96 -3.93
C GLU A 18 -2.81 17.94 -4.75
N ASN A 19 -3.88 17.39 -4.16
CA ASN A 19 -4.74 16.38 -4.79
C ASN A 19 -4.03 15.06 -5.16
N THR A 20 -2.84 14.77 -4.59
CA THR A 20 -2.20 13.46 -4.76
C THR A 20 -3.14 12.36 -4.28
N SER A 21 -3.29 11.30 -5.09
CA SER A 21 -4.01 10.10 -4.68
C SER A 21 -3.04 9.00 -4.27
N ILE A 22 -3.24 8.52 -3.06
CA ILE A 22 -2.55 7.38 -2.50
C ILE A 22 -3.53 6.21 -2.52
N LYS A 23 -3.14 5.09 -3.13
CA LYS A 23 -3.93 3.86 -3.22
C LYS A 23 -3.33 2.82 -2.28
N LEU A 24 -4.14 2.18 -1.46
CA LEU A 24 -3.74 1.05 -0.64
C LEU A 24 -4.56 -0.17 -1.05
N ILE A 25 -3.90 -1.12 -1.71
CA ILE A 25 -4.51 -2.33 -2.26
C ILE A 25 -4.17 -3.52 -1.37
N GLY A 26 -5.21 -4.18 -0.86
CA GLY A 26 -5.10 -5.25 0.13
C GLY A 26 -5.02 -4.67 1.54
N LEU A 27 -5.96 -5.08 2.38
CA LEU A 27 -6.18 -4.61 3.75
C LEU A 27 -6.16 -5.78 4.74
N GLY A 28 -5.37 -6.81 4.41
CA GLY A 28 -5.01 -7.91 5.30
C GLY A 28 -4.12 -7.49 6.47
N GLY A 29 -3.32 -8.42 7.00
CA GLY A 29 -2.44 -8.16 8.15
C GLY A 29 -1.50 -6.98 7.92
N VAL A 30 -0.79 -6.95 6.79
CA VAL A 30 0.11 -5.84 6.44
C VAL A 30 -0.67 -4.58 6.07
N GLY A 31 -1.66 -4.71 5.19
CA GLY A 31 -2.42 -3.58 4.66
C GLY A 31 -3.18 -2.79 5.73
N SER A 32 -3.81 -3.46 6.69
CA SER A 32 -4.54 -2.79 7.78
C SER A 32 -3.60 -1.98 8.69
N ILE A 33 -2.37 -2.45 8.93
CA ILE A 33 -1.35 -1.69 9.67
C ILE A 33 -0.93 -0.45 8.88
N ILE A 34 -0.64 -0.63 7.58
CA ILE A 34 -0.30 0.49 6.68
C ILE A 34 -1.44 1.52 6.70
N ALA A 35 -2.69 1.10 6.54
CA ALA A 35 -3.85 2.01 6.51
C ALA A 35 -3.88 2.94 7.74
N ARG A 36 -3.67 2.38 8.94
CA ARG A 36 -3.71 3.14 10.19
C ARG A 36 -2.60 4.19 10.26
N TYR A 37 -1.33 3.78 10.09
CA TYR A 37 -0.20 4.70 10.21
C TYR A 37 -0.07 5.66 9.03
N LEU A 38 -0.39 5.20 7.82
CA LEU A 38 -0.42 6.05 6.63
C LEU A 38 -1.49 7.13 6.75
N SER A 39 -2.66 6.83 7.32
CA SER A 39 -3.69 7.84 7.56
C SER A 39 -3.20 8.93 8.52
N ILE A 40 -2.54 8.55 9.62
CA ILE A 40 -1.93 9.51 10.57
C ILE A 40 -0.91 10.40 9.85
N PHE A 41 -0.02 9.78 9.07
CA PHE A 41 1.01 10.50 8.34
C PHE A 41 0.42 11.46 7.32
N LEU A 42 -0.52 11.01 6.48
CA LEU A 42 -1.14 11.86 5.45
C LEU A 42 -2.01 12.96 6.05
N ALA A 43 -2.74 12.70 7.15
CA ALA A 43 -3.56 13.69 7.83
C ALA A 43 -2.74 14.80 8.51
N SER A 44 -1.43 14.56 8.74
CA SER A 44 -0.53 15.59 9.30
C SER A 44 -0.12 16.67 8.29
N PHE A 45 -0.41 16.47 6.99
CA PHE A 45 -0.17 17.47 5.96
C PHE A 45 -1.33 18.48 5.88
N SER A 46 -1.00 19.74 5.62
CA SER A 46 -1.97 20.80 5.29
C SER A 46 -2.33 20.80 3.78
N LEU A 47 -2.42 19.63 3.15
CA LEU A 47 -2.69 19.45 1.71
C LEU A 47 -3.98 18.63 1.52
N ASN A 48 -4.74 18.90 0.45
CA ASN A 48 -5.86 18.01 0.10
C ASN A 48 -5.32 16.71 -0.51
N LEU A 49 -5.29 15.65 0.29
CA LEU A 49 -4.80 14.33 -0.11
C LEU A 49 -5.95 13.32 -0.12
N ARG A 50 -5.84 12.28 -0.96
CA ARG A 50 -6.82 11.19 -1.01
C ARG A 50 -6.16 9.86 -0.69
N LEU A 51 -6.58 9.20 0.38
CA LEU A 51 -6.24 7.79 0.63
C LEU A 51 -7.41 6.90 0.24
N VAL A 52 -7.18 6.07 -0.78
CA VAL A 52 -8.17 5.11 -1.30
C VAL A 52 -7.81 3.72 -0.80
N LEU A 53 -8.66 3.18 0.06
CA LEU A 53 -8.58 1.82 0.61
C LEU A 53 -9.29 0.86 -0.35
N ILE A 54 -8.58 -0.14 -0.88
CA ILE A 54 -9.09 -1.05 -1.91
C ILE A 54 -8.94 -2.49 -1.42
N ASP A 55 -10.06 -3.15 -1.14
CA ASP A 55 -10.10 -4.57 -0.80
C ASP A 55 -11.49 -5.16 -1.10
N GLY A 56 -11.53 -6.31 -1.77
CA GLY A 56 -12.77 -7.02 -2.08
C GLY A 56 -13.23 -7.98 -0.98
N ASP A 57 -12.38 -8.24 0.00
CA ASP A 57 -12.60 -9.23 1.05
C ASP A 57 -13.21 -8.61 2.32
N SER A 58 -13.71 -9.46 3.21
CA SER A 58 -14.34 -9.08 4.47
C SER A 58 -13.53 -9.51 5.68
N PHE A 59 -13.63 -8.74 6.76
CA PHE A 59 -13.20 -9.20 8.07
C PHE A 59 -14.08 -10.37 8.51
N GLU A 60 -13.44 -11.46 8.89
CA GLU A 60 -14.06 -12.67 9.40
C GLU A 60 -13.43 -13.09 10.75
N PRO A 61 -14.08 -13.96 11.55
CA PRO A 61 -13.56 -14.35 12.87
C PRO A 61 -12.10 -14.86 12.86
N GLY A 62 -11.72 -15.60 11.81
CA GLY A 62 -10.35 -16.11 11.65
C GLY A 62 -9.27 -15.03 11.49
N ASN A 63 -9.66 -13.78 11.24
CA ASN A 63 -8.72 -12.66 11.13
C ASN A 63 -8.34 -12.07 12.49
N ALA A 64 -9.16 -12.27 13.53
CA ALA A 64 -9.02 -11.59 14.83
C ALA A 64 -7.69 -11.90 15.55
N SER A 65 -7.06 -13.04 15.25
CA SER A 65 -5.77 -13.42 15.84
C SER A 65 -4.59 -12.57 15.34
N ARG A 66 -4.75 -11.84 14.22
CA ARG A 66 -3.65 -11.17 13.51
C ARG A 66 -3.99 -9.80 12.94
N MET A 67 -5.24 -9.35 13.06
CA MET A 67 -5.74 -8.10 12.48
C MET A 67 -6.60 -7.37 13.49
N LEU A 68 -6.45 -6.05 13.53
CA LEU A 68 -7.28 -5.16 14.34
C LEU A 68 -8.45 -4.65 13.48
N PHE A 69 -9.68 -4.89 13.94
CA PHE A 69 -10.90 -4.37 13.32
C PHE A 69 -12.03 -4.30 14.35
N SER A 70 -12.95 -3.35 14.13
CA SER A 70 -14.06 -2.98 15.01
C SER A 70 -15.34 -3.77 14.73
N GLY A 71 -15.43 -4.42 13.56
CA GLY A 71 -16.59 -5.20 13.16
C GLY A 71 -16.36 -6.02 11.91
N TYR A 72 -17.29 -6.95 11.67
CA TYR A 72 -17.30 -7.76 10.46
C TYR A 72 -17.89 -6.99 9.28
N GLY A 73 -17.47 -7.34 8.08
CA GLY A 73 -17.87 -6.67 6.83
C GLY A 73 -16.66 -6.40 5.94
N ASN A 74 -16.88 -5.78 4.78
CA ASN A 74 -15.80 -5.52 3.83
C ASN A 74 -14.67 -4.69 4.49
N LYS A 75 -13.43 -5.13 4.28
CA LYS A 75 -12.24 -4.57 4.95
C LYS A 75 -12.06 -3.09 4.68
N ALA A 76 -12.28 -2.64 3.44
CA ALA A 76 -12.14 -1.24 3.07
C ALA A 76 -13.22 -0.37 3.72
N ALA A 77 -14.46 -0.85 3.76
CA ALA A 77 -15.56 -0.13 4.40
C ALA A 77 -15.38 -0.01 5.92
N VAL A 78 -15.03 -1.12 6.58
CA VAL A 78 -14.82 -1.16 8.04
C VAL A 78 -13.65 -0.27 8.44
N LEU A 79 -12.48 -0.40 7.79
CA LEU A 79 -11.33 0.46 8.12
C LEU A 79 -11.60 1.94 7.84
N ARG A 80 -12.29 2.27 6.76
CA ARG A 80 -12.70 3.66 6.51
C ARG A 80 -13.59 4.18 7.63
N ALA A 81 -14.59 3.41 8.06
CA ALA A 81 -15.50 3.82 9.12
C ALA A 81 -14.78 4.04 10.46
N GLU A 82 -13.75 3.26 10.76
CA GLU A 82 -12.91 3.43 11.95
C GLU A 82 -12.02 4.66 11.91
N LEU A 83 -11.43 4.93 10.74
CA LEU A 83 -10.43 5.98 10.58
C LEU A 83 -11.06 7.35 10.37
N LEU A 84 -12.20 7.43 9.67
CA LEU A 84 -12.82 8.69 9.29
C LEU A 84 -13.10 9.64 10.47
N PRO A 85 -13.65 9.20 11.62
CA PRO A 85 -13.88 10.10 12.75
C PRO A 85 -12.58 10.70 13.32
N GLN A 86 -11.47 9.95 13.28
CA GLN A 86 -10.19 10.35 13.86
C GLN A 86 -9.51 11.49 13.09
N PHE A 87 -9.85 11.66 11.82
CA PHE A 87 -9.21 12.63 10.91
C PHE A 87 -10.21 13.64 10.35
N SER A 88 -11.34 13.84 11.03
CA SER A 88 -12.42 14.73 10.63
C SER A 88 -12.00 16.21 10.54
N ASP A 89 -11.01 16.61 11.33
CA ASP A 89 -10.43 17.97 11.32
C ASP A 89 -9.23 18.12 10.35
N SER A 90 -8.98 17.14 9.48
CA SER A 90 -7.87 17.17 8.51
C SER A 90 -8.35 17.37 7.07
N HIS A 91 -7.41 17.68 6.16
CA HIS A 91 -7.67 17.75 4.71
C HIS A 91 -7.63 16.37 4.01
N LEU A 92 -7.48 15.27 4.77
CA LEU A 92 -7.39 13.92 4.21
C LEU A 92 -8.77 13.36 3.85
N ALA A 93 -8.98 13.05 2.58
CA ALA A 93 -10.13 12.28 2.14
C ALA A 93 -9.86 10.77 2.23
N LEU A 94 -10.74 10.05 2.94
CA LEU A 94 -10.72 8.58 3.04
C LEU A 94 -11.83 7.96 2.20
N ILE A 95 -11.45 7.12 1.24
CA ILE A 95 -12.34 6.48 0.27
C ILE A 95 -12.21 4.97 0.39
N ALA A 96 -13.33 4.25 0.37
CA ALA A 96 -13.37 2.79 0.38
C ALA A 96 -13.85 2.26 -0.97
N VAL A 97 -13.09 1.35 -1.55
CA VAL A 97 -13.44 0.58 -2.74
C VAL A 97 -13.52 -0.88 -2.34
N GLN A 98 -14.73 -1.42 -2.34
CA GLN A 98 -15.05 -2.77 -1.87
C GLN A 98 -14.92 -3.80 -3.01
N GLU A 99 -13.80 -3.77 -3.73
CA GLU A 99 -13.59 -4.58 -4.93
C GLU A 99 -12.21 -5.25 -4.92
N PHE A 100 -12.13 -6.45 -5.49
CA PHE A 100 -10.86 -7.05 -5.87
C PHE A 100 -10.28 -6.33 -7.09
N VAL A 101 -8.95 -6.18 -7.12
CA VAL A 101 -8.26 -5.71 -8.32
C VAL A 101 -8.23 -6.85 -9.34
N THR A 102 -8.72 -6.56 -10.54
CA THR A 102 -8.80 -7.48 -11.67
C THR A 102 -8.32 -6.79 -12.93
N ILE A 103 -8.06 -7.58 -13.98
CA ILE A 103 -7.70 -7.03 -15.28
C ILE A 103 -8.76 -6.07 -15.84
N SER A 104 -10.02 -6.27 -15.48
CA SER A 104 -11.15 -5.47 -15.97
C SER A 104 -11.29 -4.11 -15.29
N ASN A 105 -10.76 -3.94 -14.06
CA ASN A 105 -10.93 -2.71 -13.28
C ASN A 105 -9.62 -2.02 -12.91
N VAL A 106 -8.45 -2.63 -13.10
CA VAL A 106 -7.16 -2.04 -12.71
C VAL A 106 -6.93 -0.65 -13.31
N ALA A 107 -7.32 -0.43 -14.57
CA ALA A 107 -7.20 0.86 -15.26
C ALA A 107 -8.10 1.97 -14.69
N ARG A 108 -9.19 1.60 -14.00
CA ARG A 108 -10.07 2.53 -13.28
C ARG A 108 -9.57 2.82 -11.87
N LEU A 109 -8.81 1.89 -11.28
CA LEU A 109 -8.38 1.97 -9.88
C LEU A 109 -7.03 2.69 -9.72
N ILE A 110 -6.13 2.53 -10.69
CA ILE A 110 -4.76 3.05 -10.65
C ILE A 110 -4.53 3.97 -11.85
N HIS A 111 -4.07 5.18 -11.59
CA HIS A 111 -3.85 6.21 -12.59
C HIS A 111 -2.40 6.71 -12.57
N ASN A 112 -2.03 7.44 -13.62
CA ASN A 112 -0.73 8.09 -13.73
C ASN A 112 -0.51 9.07 -12.55
N GLY A 113 0.68 9.03 -11.95
CA GLY A 113 1.06 9.86 -10.81
C GLY A 113 0.60 9.35 -9.44
N ASP A 114 -0.17 8.25 -9.37
CA ASP A 114 -0.58 7.68 -8.09
C ASP A 114 0.62 7.15 -7.29
N ILE A 115 0.47 7.14 -5.96
CA ILE A 115 1.33 6.38 -5.05
C ILE A 115 0.55 5.16 -4.58
N VAL A 116 1.01 3.96 -4.94
CA VAL A 116 0.32 2.70 -4.69
C VAL A 116 1.08 1.88 -3.67
N PHE A 117 0.46 1.64 -2.52
CA PHE A 117 0.86 0.62 -1.57
C PHE A 117 0.14 -0.69 -1.92
N LEU A 118 0.91 -1.73 -2.23
CA LEU A 118 0.41 -3.04 -2.62
C LEU A 118 0.73 -4.06 -1.52
N ALA A 119 -0.29 -4.40 -0.72
CA ALA A 119 -0.21 -5.27 0.45
C ALA A 119 -1.11 -6.51 0.30
N VAL A 120 -1.06 -7.11 -0.88
CA VAL A 120 -1.80 -8.34 -1.23
C VAL A 120 -0.96 -9.58 -0.95
N ASP A 121 -1.62 -10.71 -0.69
CA ASP A 121 -1.01 -11.99 -0.29
C ASP A 121 -0.85 -13.00 -1.44
N ASN A 122 -1.24 -12.62 -2.66
CA ASN A 122 -1.20 -13.51 -3.82
C ASN A 122 -0.34 -12.94 -4.95
N HIS A 123 0.49 -13.81 -5.53
CA HIS A 123 1.41 -13.45 -6.61
C HIS A 123 0.68 -12.97 -7.89
N ALA A 124 -0.52 -13.49 -8.15
CA ALA A 124 -1.30 -13.12 -9.34
C ALA A 124 -1.65 -11.62 -9.36
N THR A 125 -2.15 -11.08 -8.23
CA THR A 125 -2.46 -9.65 -8.11
C THR A 125 -1.18 -8.80 -8.13
N ARG A 126 -0.10 -9.27 -7.52
CA ARG A 126 1.21 -8.58 -7.60
C ARG A 126 1.70 -8.43 -9.03
N LYS A 127 1.63 -9.52 -9.80
CA LYS A 127 2.00 -9.51 -11.21
C LYS A 127 1.08 -8.60 -12.03
N LEU A 128 -0.23 -8.71 -11.86
CA LEU A 128 -1.22 -7.89 -12.55
C LEU A 128 -0.94 -6.39 -12.34
N VAL A 129 -0.80 -5.95 -11.09
CA VAL A 129 -0.56 -4.54 -10.77
C VAL A 129 0.81 -4.10 -11.28
N SER A 130 1.86 -4.92 -11.08
CA SER A 130 3.20 -4.60 -11.56
C SER A 130 3.25 -4.44 -13.08
N ASP A 131 2.61 -5.35 -13.83
CA ASP A 131 2.58 -5.29 -15.28
C ASP A 131 1.78 -4.08 -15.77
N PHE A 132 0.60 -3.83 -15.20
CA PHE A 132 -0.22 -2.68 -15.55
C PHE A 132 0.56 -1.36 -15.36
N CYS A 133 1.20 -1.19 -14.20
CA CYS A 133 2.02 -0.02 -13.90
C CYS A 133 3.16 0.16 -14.91
N ARG A 134 3.82 -0.93 -15.33
CA ARG A 134 4.95 -0.88 -16.26
C ARG A 134 4.55 -0.62 -17.71
N THR A 135 3.45 -1.22 -18.16
CA THR A 135 3.06 -1.18 -19.57
C THR A 135 2.13 -0.02 -19.91
N THR A 136 1.42 0.53 -18.93
CA THR A 136 0.32 1.47 -19.19
C THR A 136 0.58 2.87 -18.63
N LEU A 137 1.37 3.00 -17.55
CA LEU A 137 1.58 4.28 -16.88
C LEU A 137 2.94 4.88 -17.27
N GLU A 138 3.04 6.20 -17.21
CA GLU A 138 4.28 6.95 -17.47
C GLU A 138 5.01 7.29 -16.17
N ASP A 139 4.24 7.63 -15.13
CA ASP A 139 4.69 8.02 -13.80
C ASP A 139 3.93 7.21 -12.75
N ILE A 140 4.64 6.46 -11.92
CA ILE A 140 4.04 5.73 -10.81
C ILE A 140 5.05 5.47 -9.71
N ASN A 141 4.57 5.42 -8.46
CA ASN A 141 5.30 4.86 -7.33
C ASN A 141 4.53 3.65 -6.81
N LEU A 142 5.10 2.45 -6.95
CA LEU A 142 4.50 1.21 -6.47
C LEU A 142 5.37 0.63 -5.35
N ILE A 143 4.85 0.63 -4.14
CA ILE A 143 5.50 0.12 -2.93
C ILE A 143 4.79 -1.19 -2.56
N SER A 144 5.44 -2.32 -2.78
CA SER A 144 4.91 -3.64 -2.48
C SER A 144 5.51 -4.18 -1.19
N GLY A 145 4.66 -4.46 -0.20
CA GLY A 145 5.07 -5.08 1.06
C GLY A 145 4.39 -6.43 1.25
N GLY A 146 5.14 -7.43 1.72
CA GLY A 146 4.62 -8.76 1.98
C GLY A 146 5.36 -9.46 3.12
N ASN A 147 4.72 -10.46 3.72
CA ASN A 147 5.29 -11.30 4.78
C ASN A 147 5.41 -12.77 4.33
N ASP A 148 5.71 -13.03 3.06
CA ASP A 148 5.67 -14.40 2.51
C ASP A 148 6.94 -15.23 2.77
N GLY A 149 7.89 -14.70 3.57
CA GLY A 149 9.14 -15.39 3.88
C GLY A 149 8.89 -16.77 4.49
N ILE A 150 9.64 -17.78 4.01
CA ILE A 150 9.64 -19.14 4.55
C ILE A 150 10.90 -19.31 5.38
N GLY A 151 10.74 -19.73 6.63
CA GLY A 151 11.85 -19.91 7.55
C GLY A 151 11.42 -20.58 8.84
N LEU A 152 12.34 -20.70 9.80
CA LEU A 152 12.06 -21.29 11.10
C LEU A 152 11.29 -20.30 11.99
N ASP A 153 10.21 -20.78 12.62
CA ASP A 153 9.53 -20.05 13.69
C ASP A 153 10.28 -20.17 15.03
N ALA A 154 9.75 -19.55 16.09
CA ALA A 154 10.32 -19.62 17.44
C ALA A 154 10.43 -21.04 18.02
N TYR A 155 9.78 -22.02 17.39
CA TYR A 155 9.78 -23.43 17.77
C TYR A 155 10.57 -24.31 16.78
N HIS A 156 11.39 -23.70 15.91
CA HIS A 156 12.20 -24.38 14.90
C HIS A 156 11.39 -25.18 13.87
N ARG A 157 10.17 -24.74 13.58
CA ARG A 157 9.34 -25.32 12.51
C ARG A 157 9.40 -24.43 11.28
N GLU A 158 9.52 -25.05 10.11
CA GLU A 158 9.48 -24.29 8.86
C GLU A 158 8.04 -23.82 8.57
N THR A 159 7.87 -22.50 8.52
CA THR A 159 6.56 -21.86 8.32
C THR A 159 6.69 -20.68 7.34
N ARG A 160 5.58 -20.32 6.70
CA ARG A 160 5.41 -19.04 5.99
C ARG A 160 5.14 -17.93 7.01
N GLY A 161 5.51 -16.69 6.70
CA GLY A 161 5.27 -15.56 7.60
C GLY A 161 6.47 -15.15 8.44
N THR A 162 7.65 -15.75 8.25
CA THR A 162 8.78 -15.61 9.20
C THR A 162 9.63 -14.37 8.98
N TYR A 163 9.63 -13.82 7.75
CA TYR A 163 10.22 -12.52 7.45
C TYR A 163 9.44 -11.82 6.35
N GLY A 164 9.58 -10.50 6.30
CA GLY A 164 8.95 -9.65 5.31
C GLY A 164 9.92 -9.16 4.24
N ASN A 165 9.37 -8.68 3.14
CA ASN A 165 10.08 -7.90 2.15
C ASN A 165 9.31 -6.61 1.84
N CYS A 166 10.05 -5.61 1.35
CA CYS A 166 9.50 -4.41 0.76
C CYS A 166 10.23 -4.16 -0.55
N GLN A 167 9.49 -4.00 -1.63
CA GLN A 167 10.01 -3.73 -2.97
C GLN A 167 9.38 -2.44 -3.49
N ILE A 168 10.20 -1.57 -4.07
CA ILE A 168 9.76 -0.29 -4.60
C ILE A 168 10.02 -0.26 -6.11
N TYR A 169 8.94 -0.23 -6.88
CA TYR A 169 8.96 0.01 -8.32
C TYR A 169 8.61 1.47 -8.61
N MET A 170 9.44 2.14 -9.39
CA MET A 170 9.24 3.52 -9.77
C MET A 170 9.41 3.68 -11.28
N ARG A 171 8.46 4.40 -11.89
CA ARG A 171 8.51 4.82 -13.28
C ARG A 171 8.38 6.33 -13.34
N ARG A 172 9.15 6.95 -14.23
CA ARG A 172 9.12 8.40 -14.49
C ARG A 172 9.22 8.66 -15.98
N ALA A 173 8.36 9.50 -16.52
CA ALA A 173 8.33 9.85 -17.95
C ALA A 173 8.45 8.62 -18.88
N GLY A 174 7.77 7.53 -18.54
CA GLY A 174 7.77 6.28 -19.32
C GLY A 174 9.05 5.45 -19.20
N GLN A 175 9.93 5.74 -18.25
CA GLN A 175 11.15 4.98 -18.00
C GLN A 175 11.15 4.34 -16.61
N ASP A 176 11.55 3.07 -16.55
CA ASP A 176 11.76 2.35 -15.29
C ASP A 176 13.03 2.90 -14.62
N ILE A 177 12.87 3.55 -13.47
CA ILE A 177 14.01 4.04 -12.66
C ILE A 177 14.37 3.09 -11.52
N SER A 178 13.55 2.06 -11.29
CA SER A 178 13.88 0.91 -10.45
C SER A 178 13.35 -0.39 -11.07
N PRO A 179 13.86 -1.55 -10.66
CA PRO A 179 13.35 -2.85 -11.10
C PRO A 179 11.84 -3.03 -10.87
N SER A 180 11.16 -3.68 -11.81
CA SER A 180 9.78 -4.15 -11.59
C SER A 180 9.73 -5.16 -10.44
N LEU A 181 8.55 -5.30 -9.83
CA LEU A 181 8.36 -6.23 -8.71
C LEU A 181 8.71 -7.67 -9.10
N THR A 182 8.51 -8.04 -10.37
CA THR A 182 8.71 -9.40 -10.89
C THR A 182 10.08 -9.63 -11.51
N ARG A 183 11.02 -8.68 -11.47
CA ARG A 183 12.31 -8.85 -12.15
C ARG A 183 13.15 -9.99 -11.55
N TYR A 184 12.99 -10.25 -10.26
CA TYR A 184 13.83 -11.18 -9.48
C TYR A 184 13.04 -12.33 -8.85
N HIS A 185 11.79 -12.53 -9.27
CA HIS A 185 10.89 -13.62 -8.85
C HIS A 185 10.43 -14.40 -10.07
#